data_AF-A0A9Q1KZE9-F1
#
_entry.id   AF-A0A9Q1KZE9-F1
#
_cell.length_a   1.000
_cell.length_b   1.000
_cell.length_c   1.000
_cell.angle_alpha   90.00
_cell.angle_beta   90.00
_cell.angle_gamma   90.00
#
_symmetry.space_group_name_H-M   'P 1'
#
loop_
_entity.id
_entity.type
_entity.pdbx_description
1 polymer ?
#
loop_
_entity_poly.entity_id
_entity_poly.type
_entity_poly.pdbx_seq_one_letter_code
_entity_poly.pdbx_strand_id
1 'polypeptide(L)'
;MQTRQMSSIHHHLHHPCKHSSISPTPNPFSLSSELLGFHKTGQHRIRCESENPRNPNWTTVDDQVSKIDPIHISPSSSTLPMASIVPETAKHSKKVCLFFCPETEALAQRIAAQSDAIELRGISWRTFEDGFPNLFIPNAHGIRGQHVAFLASFSSPTVIFEQLSVIYALPKLFVASFTLVLPFFPTGTSERMEDEGDVATAFTLARILSNIPISRGGPTSLVIFDIHALQERFYFGDNILPCFESGIPLLKKRLQQLRDSDNISIAFPDDGSWKRFNKQLQHFPTIVCAKVREGDKRIVRIKEGDPKGRHVVIVDDLVQSGGTLIECQKVLAAHGAAKVSAYVTHGIFPNRSWERFQPDTTGYGFELPAWKVAVMPLMDYHLFGMKEVGQPQEGLSYFWITDSCPVTVKEVKNRPPFEVISLAGSITAALQI
;
A
#
# COMPACT_ATOMS: atom_id res chain seq x y z
N MET A 1 -39.05 38.82 27.70
CA MET A 1 -39.61 40.09 27.20
C MET A 1 -38.61 40.66 26.20
N GLN A 2 -38.82 40.88 24.90
CA GLN A 2 -39.88 40.75 23.90
C GLN A 2 -39.13 40.40 22.59
N THR A 3 -39.37 39.26 21.95
CA THR A 3 -40.13 39.14 20.68
C THR A 3 -40.11 40.34 19.72
N ARG A 4 -39.58 40.15 18.51
CA ARG A 4 -40.17 40.67 17.27
C ARG A 4 -39.94 39.73 16.09
N GLN A 5 -41.06 39.42 15.44
CA GLN A 5 -41.29 38.56 14.29
C GLN A 5 -41.19 39.33 12.95
N MET A 6 -40.95 38.56 11.88
CA MET A 6 -41.47 38.63 10.50
C MET A 6 -41.20 39.85 9.60
N SER A 7 -40.66 39.58 8.40
CA SER A 7 -41.49 39.38 7.19
C SER A 7 -40.69 38.89 5.97
N SER A 8 -41.25 37.92 5.27
CA SER A 8 -40.88 37.39 3.94
C SER A 8 -41.42 38.31 2.82
N ILE A 9 -40.67 38.47 1.73
CA ILE A 9 -41.21 38.89 0.41
C ILE A 9 -40.56 38.05 -0.70
N HIS A 10 -41.43 37.34 -1.42
CA HIS A 10 -41.22 36.68 -2.71
C HIS A 10 -40.97 37.68 -3.84
N HIS A 11 -40.12 37.34 -4.82
CA HIS A 11 -40.35 37.74 -6.20
C HIS A 11 -39.92 36.64 -7.19
N HIS A 12 -40.93 35.99 -7.79
CA HIS A 12 -40.85 35.36 -9.10
C HIS A 12 -40.80 36.44 -10.18
N LEU A 13 -40.08 36.19 -11.28
CA LEU A 13 -40.46 36.63 -12.63
C LEU A 13 -39.79 35.75 -13.70
N HIS A 14 -40.64 35.16 -14.54
CA HIS A 14 -40.34 34.34 -15.72
C HIS A 14 -40.25 35.21 -16.99
N HIS A 15 -39.30 34.88 -17.88
CA HIS A 15 -39.33 34.94 -19.37
C HIS A 15 -39.59 36.30 -20.10
N PRO A 16 -39.23 36.47 -21.41
CA PRO A 16 -39.02 35.45 -22.45
C PRO A 16 -37.82 35.63 -23.41
N CYS A 17 -37.62 34.57 -24.19
CA CYS A 17 -36.73 34.43 -25.35
C CYS A 17 -37.25 35.23 -26.56
N LYS A 18 -36.35 35.78 -27.40
CA LYS A 18 -36.58 36.02 -28.84
C LYS A 18 -35.27 36.18 -29.63
N HIS A 19 -35.29 35.55 -30.81
CA HIS A 19 -34.26 35.42 -31.85
C HIS A 19 -33.86 36.73 -32.55
N SER A 20 -32.60 36.82 -33.02
CA SER A 20 -32.27 37.03 -34.45
C SER A 20 -30.76 37.02 -34.74
N SER A 21 -30.34 36.02 -35.53
CA SER A 21 -29.36 36.01 -36.64
C SER A 21 -28.37 37.18 -36.87
N ILE A 22 -27.06 36.87 -36.85
CA ILE A 22 -26.04 37.46 -37.75
C ILE A 22 -24.98 36.38 -38.11
N SER A 23 -24.70 36.29 -39.41
CA SER A 23 -23.79 35.37 -40.13
C SER A 23 -22.30 35.72 -40.01
N PRO A 24 -21.37 34.75 -40.15
CA PRO A 24 -19.95 35.02 -40.40
C PRO A 24 -19.61 34.94 -41.90
N THR A 25 -18.79 35.88 -42.40
CA THR A 25 -18.16 35.76 -43.73
C THR A 25 -16.64 35.51 -43.61
N PRO A 26 -16.05 34.78 -44.58
CA PRO A 26 -14.75 34.13 -44.47
C PRO A 26 -13.69 34.76 -45.38
N ASN A 27 -12.42 34.34 -45.26
CA ASN A 27 -11.41 34.42 -46.33
C ASN A 27 -10.10 33.68 -45.96
N PRO A 28 -9.21 33.33 -46.92
CA PRO A 28 -9.37 32.14 -47.76
C PRO A 28 -8.06 31.31 -47.85
N PHE A 29 -8.14 30.05 -48.28
CA PHE A 29 -7.21 29.45 -49.26
C PHE A 29 -7.81 28.11 -49.75
N SER A 30 -8.52 28.21 -50.87
CA SER A 30 -8.83 27.22 -51.90
C SER A 30 -7.55 26.59 -52.48
N LEU A 31 -7.48 25.45 -53.18
CA LEU A 31 -8.33 24.41 -53.82
C LEU A 31 -7.25 23.35 -54.26
N SER A 32 -7.46 22.09 -54.61
CA SER A 32 -8.59 21.27 -55.03
C SER A 32 -8.11 19.80 -55.11
N SER A 33 -9.07 18.88 -54.96
CA SER A 33 -9.01 17.43 -55.19
C SER A 33 -9.11 17.04 -56.68
N GLU A 34 -8.89 15.73 -56.92
CA GLU A 34 -9.26 14.85 -58.06
C GLU A 34 -8.02 14.24 -58.75
N LEU A 35 -7.92 12.96 -59.16
CA LEU A 35 -8.82 11.81 -59.23
C LEU A 35 -7.94 10.53 -59.38
N LEU A 36 -8.55 9.35 -59.28
CA LEU A 36 -7.97 8.00 -59.26
C LEU A 36 -7.01 7.61 -60.43
N GLY A 37 -6.06 6.72 -60.13
CA GLY A 37 -5.38 5.86 -61.13
C GLY A 37 -4.36 4.90 -60.53
N PHE A 38 -4.68 3.60 -60.46
CA PHE A 38 -3.77 2.50 -60.10
C PHE A 38 -2.61 2.39 -61.11
N HIS A 39 -1.35 2.24 -60.64
CA HIS A 39 -0.48 1.10 -60.99
C HIS A 39 0.85 1.07 -60.21
N LYS A 40 1.21 -0.18 -59.85
CA LYS A 40 2.40 -0.72 -59.17
C LYS A 40 3.74 -0.02 -59.44
N THR A 41 4.59 0.10 -58.42
CA THR A 41 5.85 -0.67 -58.25
C THR A 41 6.64 -0.19 -57.01
N GLY A 42 7.37 -1.10 -56.36
CA GLY A 42 8.55 -0.74 -55.54
C GLY A 42 8.40 -0.82 -54.02
N GLN A 43 8.74 -1.98 -53.44
CA GLN A 43 9.03 -2.15 -52.02
C GLN A 43 10.27 -1.30 -51.62
N HIS A 44 10.15 -0.44 -50.61
CA HIS A 44 11.31 0.11 -49.91
C HIS A 44 11.38 -0.45 -48.48
N ARG A 45 12.29 -1.40 -48.31
CA ARG A 45 12.82 -1.89 -47.03
C ARG A 45 14.08 -1.09 -46.74
N ILE A 46 14.07 -0.24 -45.72
CA ILE A 46 15.26 0.50 -45.30
C ILE A 46 16.09 -0.41 -44.39
N ARG A 47 17.30 -0.73 -44.84
CA ARG A 47 18.38 -1.40 -44.11
C ARG A 47 19.45 -0.33 -43.85
N CYS A 48 19.74 0.00 -42.61
CA CYS A 48 20.91 0.81 -42.27
C CYS A 48 22.13 -0.10 -42.16
N GLU A 49 23.03 0.01 -43.14
CA GLU A 49 24.40 -0.49 -43.07
C GLU A 49 25.31 0.59 -42.48
N SER A 50 26.22 0.17 -41.61
CA SER A 50 27.24 1.02 -41.00
C SER A 50 28.44 1.16 -41.95
N GLU A 51 28.69 2.36 -42.46
CA GLU A 51 29.96 2.71 -43.07
C GLU A 51 30.57 3.92 -42.38
N ASN A 52 31.86 3.76 -42.05
CA ASN A 52 32.68 4.60 -41.21
C ASN A 52 33.58 5.49 -42.08
N PRO A 53 33.51 6.84 -42.05
CA PRO A 53 34.49 7.68 -42.69
C PRO A 53 35.63 8.04 -41.71
N ARG A 54 36.86 7.66 -42.11
CA ARG A 54 38.12 7.99 -41.44
C ARG A 54 38.43 9.49 -41.52
N ASN A 55 38.88 10.08 -40.41
CA ASN A 55 39.59 11.36 -40.38
C ASN A 55 41.00 11.11 -39.78
N PRO A 56 42.11 11.64 -40.35
CA PRO A 56 43.47 11.27 -39.98
C PRO A 56 44.06 12.27 -38.98
N ASN A 57 44.51 11.80 -37.82
CA ASN A 57 45.57 12.41 -37.00
C ASN A 57 45.75 11.64 -35.70
N TRP A 58 46.49 10.52 -35.74
CA TRP A 58 47.29 10.02 -34.61
C TRP A 58 48.42 9.16 -35.18
N THR A 59 49.64 9.68 -35.12
CA THR A 59 50.88 8.99 -35.48
C THR A 59 51.37 8.18 -34.27
N THR A 60 51.49 6.88 -34.45
CA THR A 60 52.29 5.98 -33.62
C THR A 60 53.78 6.25 -33.82
N VAL A 61 54.54 6.33 -32.73
CA VAL A 61 56.01 6.26 -32.74
C VAL A 61 56.43 5.27 -31.65
N ASP A 62 56.79 4.06 -32.04
CA ASP A 62 57.75 3.24 -31.31
C ASP A 62 59.14 3.63 -31.83
N ASP A 63 60.08 3.96 -30.92
CA ASP A 63 61.33 3.21 -30.71
C ASP A 63 62.37 3.99 -29.87
N GLN A 64 62.96 3.25 -28.92
CA GLN A 64 64.27 3.45 -28.28
C GLN A 64 64.51 4.66 -27.35
N VAL A 65 64.71 4.39 -26.04
CA VAL A 65 65.92 4.74 -25.27
C VAL A 65 66.00 3.84 -24.02
N SER A 66 67.23 3.47 -23.69
CA SER A 66 67.66 2.45 -22.73
C SER A 66 68.02 3.01 -21.34
N LYS A 67 68.09 2.07 -20.38
CA LYS A 67 68.78 2.08 -19.06
C LYS A 67 68.09 2.82 -17.88
N ILE A 68 67.75 2.05 -16.84
CA ILE A 68 68.28 2.11 -15.46
C ILE A 68 67.86 0.83 -14.71
N ASP A 69 68.76 0.30 -13.88
CA ASP A 69 68.81 -1.06 -13.32
C ASP A 69 67.75 -1.41 -12.24
N PRO A 70 67.40 -2.71 -12.06
CA PRO A 70 66.47 -3.16 -11.02
C PRO A 70 67.16 -3.43 -9.66
N ILE A 71 66.59 -2.89 -8.58
CA ILE A 71 66.99 -3.19 -7.19
C ILE A 71 66.35 -4.51 -6.74
N HIS A 72 67.23 -5.43 -6.34
CA HIS A 72 66.94 -6.74 -5.75
C HIS A 72 66.62 -6.56 -4.25
N ILE A 73 65.50 -7.10 -3.76
CA ILE A 73 65.27 -7.30 -2.31
C ILE A 73 64.85 -8.74 -2.07
N SER A 74 65.69 -9.46 -1.32
CA SER A 74 65.60 -10.87 -0.97
C SER A 74 64.60 -11.13 0.17
N PRO A 75 64.02 -12.34 0.29
CA PRO A 75 63.03 -12.65 1.33
C PRO A 75 63.72 -13.01 2.65
N SER A 76 63.48 -12.22 3.70
CA SER A 76 63.87 -12.57 5.07
C SER A 76 62.70 -13.22 5.81
N SER A 77 62.90 -14.49 6.18
CA SER A 77 62.11 -15.26 7.13
C SER A 77 62.03 -14.56 8.49
N SER A 78 60.82 -14.27 8.98
CA SER A 78 60.55 -14.14 10.41
C SER A 78 59.16 -14.73 10.72
N THR A 79 59.18 -15.84 11.44
CA THR A 79 58.00 -16.50 12.03
C THR A 79 57.68 -15.83 13.37
N LEU A 80 56.54 -15.15 13.44
CA LEU A 80 55.88 -14.79 14.70
C LEU A 80 54.55 -15.55 14.78
N PRO A 81 54.18 -16.13 15.93
CA PRO A 81 52.93 -16.87 16.05
C PRO A 81 51.76 -15.87 16.00
N MET A 82 50.92 -16.00 14.99
CA MET A 82 49.62 -15.34 14.93
C MET A 82 48.74 -15.92 16.04
N ALA A 83 48.61 -15.17 17.13
CA ALA A 83 47.50 -15.36 18.05
C ALA A 83 46.21 -15.18 17.24
N SER A 84 45.39 -16.24 17.20
CA SER A 84 44.07 -16.20 16.59
C SER A 84 43.19 -15.24 17.39
N ILE A 85 43.21 -13.97 17.02
CA ILE A 85 42.15 -13.04 17.39
C ILE A 85 40.98 -13.42 16.50
N VAL A 86 40.12 -14.30 17.00
CA VAL A 86 38.75 -14.40 16.51
C VAL A 86 38.13 -13.04 16.85
N PRO A 87 37.76 -12.20 15.87
CA PRO A 87 36.91 -11.08 16.20
C PRO A 87 35.56 -11.69 16.58
N GLU A 88 35.28 -11.74 17.88
CA GLU A 88 33.89 -11.77 18.34
C GLU A 88 33.22 -10.53 17.77
N THR A 89 32.63 -10.69 16.59
CA THR A 89 31.70 -9.73 16.03
C THR A 89 30.43 -9.83 16.87
N ALA A 90 30.46 -9.24 18.06
CA ALA A 90 29.26 -8.83 18.73
C ALA A 90 28.52 -7.93 17.73
N LYS A 91 27.48 -8.48 17.07
CA LYS A 91 26.55 -7.71 16.27
C LYS A 91 25.95 -6.66 17.21
N HIS A 92 26.52 -5.47 17.25
CA HIS A 92 25.88 -4.32 17.87
C HIS A 92 24.59 -4.09 17.09
N SER A 93 23.46 -4.54 17.63
CA SER A 93 22.16 -4.23 17.03
C SER A 93 21.98 -2.72 17.08
N LYS A 94 21.62 -2.12 15.95
CA LYS A 94 21.34 -0.69 15.86
C LYS A 94 20.14 -0.41 16.76
N LYS A 95 20.32 0.41 17.80
CA LYS A 95 19.19 0.90 18.60
C LYS A 95 18.38 1.90 17.78
N VAL A 96 17.08 1.71 17.71
CA VAL A 96 16.14 2.54 16.96
C VAL A 96 15.19 3.24 17.92
N CYS A 97 15.20 4.58 17.90
CA CYS A 97 14.19 5.39 18.55
C CYS A 97 12.93 5.42 17.68
N LEU A 98 11.90 4.67 18.08
CA LEU A 98 10.63 4.58 17.34
C LEU A 98 9.61 5.57 17.89
N PHE A 99 9.34 6.62 17.11
CA PHE A 99 8.20 7.50 17.29
C PHE A 99 6.96 6.90 16.60
N PHE A 100 5.76 7.26 17.08
CA PHE A 100 4.50 6.77 16.53
C PHE A 100 3.39 7.80 16.71
N CYS A 101 2.35 7.71 15.88
CA CYS A 101 1.13 8.49 16.04
C CYS A 101 0.16 7.81 17.03
N PRO A 102 -0.79 8.53 17.64
CA PRO A 102 -1.69 7.97 18.65
C PRO A 102 -2.50 6.76 18.14
N GLU A 103 -2.83 6.75 16.84
CA GLU A 103 -3.58 5.66 16.22
C GLU A 103 -2.80 4.34 16.21
N THR A 104 -1.46 4.38 16.12
CA THR A 104 -0.59 3.21 15.99
C THR A 104 0.03 2.74 17.30
N GLU A 105 -0.35 3.30 18.44
CA GLU A 105 0.23 2.97 19.76
C GLU A 105 0.25 1.46 20.05
N ALA A 106 -0.87 0.77 19.82
CA ALA A 106 -0.95 -0.67 20.06
C ALA A 106 0.01 -1.47 19.16
N LEU A 107 0.23 -1.03 17.91
CA LEU A 107 1.19 -1.65 17.00
C LEU A 107 2.64 -1.32 17.42
N ALA A 108 2.91 -0.07 17.82
CA ALA A 108 4.22 0.35 18.32
C ALA A 108 4.65 -0.46 19.55
N GLN A 109 3.74 -0.68 20.51
CA GLN A 109 3.98 -1.53 21.68
C GLN A 109 4.30 -2.97 21.28
N ARG A 110 3.57 -3.54 20.31
CA ARG A 110 3.86 -4.89 19.79
C ARG A 110 5.21 -4.98 19.10
N ILE A 111 5.61 -3.94 18.35
CA ILE A 111 6.91 -3.85 17.67
C ILE A 111 8.05 -3.80 18.70
N ALA A 112 7.93 -2.95 19.72
CA ALA A 112 8.93 -2.85 20.79
C ALA A 112 9.06 -4.16 21.58
N ALA A 113 7.95 -4.88 21.80
CA ALA A 113 7.98 -6.19 22.44
C ALA A 113 8.67 -7.29 21.62
N GLN A 114 8.92 -7.08 20.31
CA GLN A 114 9.68 -8.04 19.49
C GLN A 114 11.20 -7.92 19.68
N SER A 115 11.71 -6.77 20.15
CA SER A 115 13.14 -6.57 20.30
C SER A 115 13.54 -5.41 21.20
N ASP A 116 14.50 -5.68 22.10
CA ASP A 116 15.12 -4.69 22.99
C ASP A 116 15.91 -3.58 22.26
N ALA A 117 16.13 -3.72 20.94
CA ALA A 117 16.76 -2.69 20.12
C ALA A 117 15.80 -1.53 19.81
N ILE A 118 14.50 -1.70 20.01
CA ILE A 118 13.49 -0.68 19.70
C ILE A 118 13.09 0.05 20.97
N GLU A 119 13.33 1.35 20.99
CA GLU A 119 12.98 2.22 22.11
C GLU A 119 11.86 3.18 21.70
N LEU A 120 10.70 3.08 22.36
CA LEU A 120 9.56 3.94 22.07
C LEU A 120 9.82 5.40 22.50
N ARG A 121 9.36 6.32 21.66
CA ARG A 121 9.41 7.76 21.90
C ARG A 121 8.04 8.39 21.67
N GLY A 122 7.63 9.25 22.59
CA GLY A 122 6.37 9.98 22.50
C GLY A 122 6.50 11.29 21.74
N ILE A 123 5.36 11.80 21.27
CA ILE A 123 5.17 13.15 20.73
C ILE A 123 3.99 13.76 21.46
N SER A 124 4.08 15.04 21.78
CA SER A 124 2.94 15.79 22.30
C SER A 124 2.11 16.29 21.11
N TRP A 125 1.01 15.58 20.84
CA TRP A 125 0.03 15.91 19.80
C TRP A 125 -1.02 16.86 20.39
N ARG A 126 -0.76 18.17 20.35
CA ARG A 126 -1.69 19.20 20.84
C ARG A 126 -2.26 19.97 19.65
N THR A 127 -3.30 20.75 19.90
CA THR A 127 -3.98 21.56 18.88
C THR A 127 -4.17 22.97 19.41
N PHE A 128 -4.08 23.98 18.55
CA PHE A 128 -4.50 25.34 18.84
C PHE A 128 -6.04 25.45 18.84
N GLU A 129 -6.58 26.56 19.30
CA GLU A 129 -8.04 26.78 19.37
C GLU A 129 -8.72 26.81 17.98
N ASP A 130 -7.97 27.11 16.91
CA ASP A 130 -8.43 27.12 15.53
C ASP A 130 -8.38 25.73 14.85
N GLY A 131 -7.93 24.70 15.56
CA GLY A 131 -7.84 23.33 15.06
C GLY A 131 -6.50 22.98 14.37
N PHE A 132 -5.58 23.93 14.21
CA PHE A 132 -4.25 23.63 13.64
C PHE A 132 -3.33 22.95 14.67
N PRO A 133 -2.37 22.11 14.22
CA PRO A 133 -1.56 21.31 15.12
C PRO A 133 -0.48 22.12 15.85
N ASN A 134 -0.35 21.91 17.17
CA ASN A 134 0.65 22.47 18.09
C ASN A 134 1.56 21.36 18.65
N LEU A 135 2.39 20.82 17.76
CA LEU A 135 3.16 19.61 18.03
C LEU A 135 4.46 19.90 18.77
N PHE A 136 4.85 19.00 19.66
CA PHE A 136 6.13 19.10 20.37
C PHE A 136 6.79 17.72 20.52
N ILE A 137 8.09 17.64 20.20
CA ILE A 137 8.90 16.43 20.32
C ILE A 137 9.74 16.54 21.61
N PRO A 138 9.38 15.84 22.70
CA PRO A 138 10.13 15.89 23.95
C PRO A 138 11.54 15.31 23.77
N ASN A 139 12.51 15.86 24.50
CA ASN A 139 13.91 15.41 24.49
C ASN A 139 14.52 15.31 23.07
N ALA A 140 14.23 16.26 22.19
CA ALA A 140 14.76 16.31 20.82
C ALA A 140 16.30 16.34 20.75
N HIS A 141 17.00 16.80 21.79
CA HIS A 141 18.46 16.69 21.87
C HIS A 141 18.93 15.24 22.03
N GLY A 142 18.15 14.41 22.72
CA GLY A 142 18.50 13.03 23.02
C GLY A 142 18.57 12.13 21.78
N ILE A 143 17.90 12.47 20.68
CA ILE A 143 17.88 11.66 19.44
C ILE A 143 18.99 12.02 18.44
N ARG A 144 19.83 13.01 18.75
CA ARG A 144 20.96 13.40 17.89
C ARG A 144 21.92 12.23 17.71
N GLY A 145 22.32 11.95 16.48
CA GLY A 145 23.20 10.82 16.15
C GLY A 145 22.57 9.43 16.33
N GLN A 146 21.27 9.34 16.63
CA GLN A 146 20.57 8.06 16.76
C GLN A 146 19.86 7.67 15.45
N HIS A 147 19.58 6.37 15.31
CA HIS A 147 18.67 5.88 14.27
C HIS A 147 17.23 6.13 14.72
N VAL A 148 16.46 6.84 13.91
CA VAL A 148 15.10 7.23 14.25
C VAL A 148 14.13 6.63 13.24
N ALA A 149 13.01 6.11 13.74
CA ALA A 149 11.90 5.67 12.91
C ALA A 149 10.60 6.37 13.33
N PHE A 150 9.68 6.54 12.37
CA PHE A 150 8.32 7.01 12.65
C PHE A 150 7.30 6.02 12.09
N LEU A 151 6.46 5.46 12.96
CA LEU A 151 5.33 4.60 12.59
C LEU A 151 4.09 5.46 12.35
N ALA A 152 3.83 5.75 11.08
CA ALA A 152 2.73 6.57 10.61
C ALA A 152 1.42 5.79 10.45
N SER A 153 0.31 6.52 10.44
CA SER A 153 -0.97 6.04 9.88
C SER A 153 -1.70 7.19 9.22
N PHE A 154 -1.88 7.11 7.92
CA PHE A 154 -2.52 8.17 7.13
C PHE A 154 -4.02 7.89 6.99
N SER A 155 -4.75 7.96 8.11
CA SER A 155 -6.17 7.61 8.20
C SER A 155 -7.11 8.68 7.61
N SER A 156 -6.69 9.95 7.56
CA SER A 156 -7.48 11.06 7.03
C SER A 156 -6.57 12.23 6.57
N PRO A 157 -7.07 13.16 5.72
CA PRO A 157 -6.30 14.33 5.30
C PRO A 157 -5.77 15.19 6.46
N THR A 158 -6.57 15.39 7.52
CA THR A 158 -6.16 16.14 8.72
C THR A 158 -4.99 15.44 9.42
N VAL A 159 -5.09 14.13 9.60
CA VAL A 159 -4.05 13.31 10.23
C VAL A 159 -2.77 13.27 9.38
N ILE A 160 -2.90 13.23 8.06
CA ILE A 160 -1.76 13.33 7.13
C ILE A 160 -1.02 14.65 7.33
N PHE A 161 -1.73 15.79 7.34
CA PHE A 161 -1.13 17.10 7.50
C PHE A 161 -0.37 17.23 8.84
N GLU A 162 -0.98 16.76 9.92
CA GLU A 162 -0.38 16.75 11.25
C GLU A 162 0.89 15.89 11.30
N GLN A 163 0.83 14.65 10.81
CA GLN A 163 1.98 13.74 10.83
C GLN A 163 3.10 14.19 9.89
N LEU A 164 2.80 14.77 8.73
CA LEU A 164 3.82 15.31 7.83
C LEU A 164 4.68 16.38 8.52
N SER A 165 4.10 17.18 9.40
CA SER A 165 4.83 18.19 10.17
C SER A 165 5.92 17.57 11.05
N VAL A 166 5.63 16.43 11.70
CA VAL A 166 6.60 15.65 12.48
C VAL A 166 7.62 14.96 11.58
N ILE A 167 7.15 14.30 10.53
CA ILE A 167 7.97 13.54 9.59
C ILE A 167 9.02 14.45 8.95
N TYR A 168 8.66 15.70 8.62
CA TYR A 168 9.60 16.68 8.09
C TYR A 168 10.58 17.18 9.16
N ALA A 169 10.16 17.27 10.42
CA ALA A 169 11.00 17.78 11.51
C ALA A 169 12.07 16.79 11.96
N LEU A 170 11.73 15.50 12.12
CA LEU A 170 12.61 14.49 12.71
C LEU A 170 14.00 14.37 12.04
N PRO A 171 14.12 14.29 10.70
CA PRO A 171 15.43 14.23 10.02
C PRO A 171 16.32 15.44 10.31
N LYS A 172 15.72 16.63 10.49
CA LYS A 172 16.42 17.89 10.75
C LYS A 172 16.96 17.99 12.17
N LEU A 173 16.62 17.07 13.07
CA LEU A 173 17.12 17.02 14.44
C LEU A 173 18.47 16.29 14.56
N PHE A 174 19.28 16.30 13.49
CA PHE A 174 20.62 15.72 13.42
C PHE A 174 20.67 14.21 13.73
N VAL A 175 19.61 13.48 13.38
CA VAL A 175 19.53 12.03 13.52
C VAL A 175 20.51 11.36 12.55
N ALA A 176 21.02 10.18 12.92
CA ALA A 176 21.94 9.42 12.08
C ALA A 176 21.25 8.82 10.85
N SER A 177 20.04 8.31 11.00
CA SER A 177 19.19 7.88 9.88
C SER A 177 17.72 8.09 10.22
N PHE A 178 16.88 8.17 9.19
CA PHE A 178 15.44 8.26 9.35
C PHE A 178 14.71 7.21 8.50
N THR A 179 13.84 6.44 9.15
CA THR A 179 12.95 5.47 8.50
C THR A 179 11.49 5.85 8.76
N LEU A 180 10.74 6.10 7.69
CA LEU A 180 9.28 6.26 7.76
C LEU A 180 8.64 4.89 7.50
N VAL A 181 7.95 4.34 8.50
CA VAL A 181 7.09 3.17 8.32
C VAL A 181 5.67 3.68 8.08
N LEU A 182 5.19 3.53 6.85
CA LEU A 182 3.84 3.87 6.44
C LEU A 182 3.13 2.58 5.99
N PRO A 183 2.52 1.82 6.91
CA PRO A 183 2.01 0.49 6.59
C PRO A 183 1.05 0.46 5.41
N PHE A 184 0.22 1.49 5.23
CA PHE A 184 -0.75 1.63 4.16
C PHE A 184 -0.59 2.97 3.44
N PHE A 185 -0.56 2.94 2.10
CA PHE A 185 -0.50 4.13 1.24
C PHE A 185 -1.91 4.51 0.73
N PRO A 186 -2.60 5.49 1.34
CA PRO A 186 -4.05 5.64 1.23
C PRO A 186 -4.57 6.07 -0.15
N THR A 187 -3.74 6.75 -0.93
CA THR A 187 -4.08 7.22 -2.27
C THR A 187 -3.68 6.25 -3.37
N GLY A 188 -3.14 5.06 -3.04
CA GLY A 188 -2.56 4.13 -4.02
C GLY A 188 -3.54 3.60 -5.08
N THR A 189 -4.85 3.62 -4.82
CA THR A 189 -5.88 3.25 -5.80
C THR A 189 -6.20 4.35 -6.82
N SER A 190 -5.58 5.53 -6.68
CA SER A 190 -5.70 6.67 -7.58
C SER A 190 -4.34 6.94 -8.23
N GLU A 191 -3.73 5.88 -8.77
CA GLU A 191 -2.43 5.89 -9.43
C GLU A 191 -2.51 6.35 -10.89
N ARG A 192 -3.59 6.04 -11.59
CA ARG A 192 -3.73 6.33 -13.02
C ARG A 192 -4.83 7.34 -13.32
N MET A 193 -4.70 7.99 -14.47
CA MET A 193 -5.75 8.78 -15.10
C MET A 193 -6.50 7.87 -16.08
N GLU A 194 -7.83 7.80 -15.99
CA GLU A 194 -8.65 7.08 -16.96
C GLU A 194 -9.15 8.05 -18.06
N ASP A 195 -9.46 9.28 -17.67
CA ASP A 195 -9.87 10.36 -18.58
C ASP A 195 -8.96 11.60 -18.46
N GLU A 196 -8.97 12.45 -19.49
CA GLU A 196 -8.27 13.74 -19.45
C GLU A 196 -8.89 14.65 -18.37
N GLY A 197 -8.07 15.10 -17.42
CA GLY A 197 -8.49 15.90 -16.27
C GLY A 197 -8.53 15.15 -14.94
N ASP A 198 -8.42 13.80 -14.96
CA ASP A 198 -8.23 13.03 -13.73
C ASP A 198 -6.95 13.44 -13.00
N VAL A 199 -7.01 13.49 -11.67
CA VAL A 199 -5.84 13.83 -10.84
C VAL A 199 -5.37 12.59 -10.10
N ALA A 200 -4.21 12.08 -10.48
CA ALA A 200 -3.57 10.94 -9.82
C ALA A 200 -3.03 11.33 -8.43
N THR A 201 -3.87 11.25 -7.40
CA THR A 201 -3.50 11.68 -6.04
C THR A 201 -2.40 10.83 -5.41
N ALA A 202 -2.20 9.58 -5.87
CA ALA A 202 -1.05 8.76 -5.52
C ALA A 202 0.28 9.46 -5.83
N PHE A 203 0.36 10.06 -7.02
CA PHE A 203 1.54 10.81 -7.45
C PHE A 203 1.77 12.01 -6.53
N THR A 204 0.73 12.80 -6.25
CA THR A 204 0.84 13.97 -5.36
C THR A 204 1.38 13.58 -3.97
N LEU A 205 0.83 12.54 -3.35
CA LEU A 205 1.29 12.09 -2.02
C LEU A 205 2.73 11.58 -2.06
N ALA A 206 3.10 10.79 -3.09
CA ALA A 206 4.47 10.31 -3.27
C ALA A 206 5.45 11.48 -3.43
N ARG A 207 5.09 12.54 -4.17
CA ARG A 207 5.90 13.76 -4.31
C ARG A 207 6.02 14.53 -3.00
N ILE A 208 4.96 14.62 -2.20
CA ILE A 208 5.03 15.22 -0.85
C ILE A 208 6.00 14.44 0.04
N LEU A 209 5.93 13.10 0.05
CA LEU A 209 6.87 12.28 0.81
C LEU A 209 8.31 12.39 0.27
N SER A 210 8.49 12.57 -1.03
CA SER A 210 9.82 12.76 -1.65
C SER A 210 10.52 14.05 -1.23
N ASN A 211 9.80 14.99 -0.62
CA ASN A 211 10.35 16.25 -0.12
C ASN A 211 10.72 16.18 1.38
N ILE A 212 10.63 15.00 2.02
CA ILE A 212 11.12 14.82 3.38
C ILE A 212 12.63 15.16 3.43
N PRO A 213 13.08 16.00 4.39
CA PRO A 213 14.48 16.38 4.49
C PRO A 213 15.40 15.17 4.71
N ILE A 214 16.57 15.23 4.11
CA ILE A 214 17.61 14.21 4.22
C ILE A 214 18.23 14.26 5.63
N SER A 215 18.41 13.10 6.26
CA SER A 215 19.08 12.96 7.56
C SER A 215 20.61 12.94 7.41
N ARG A 216 21.38 12.90 8.50
CA ARG A 216 22.87 12.89 8.39
C ARG A 216 23.41 11.68 7.60
N GLY A 217 22.74 10.53 7.70
CA GLY A 217 23.11 9.30 7.03
C GLY A 217 22.47 9.11 5.66
N GLY A 218 21.75 10.11 5.15
CA GLY A 218 21.21 10.09 3.79
C GLY A 218 19.68 10.12 3.72
N PRO A 219 19.14 9.75 2.53
CA PRO A 219 17.72 9.78 2.21
C PRO A 219 16.86 9.00 3.20
N THR A 220 15.59 9.38 3.30
CA THR A 220 14.64 8.67 4.16
C THR A 220 14.34 7.29 3.59
N SER A 221 14.44 6.23 4.39
CA SER A 221 13.90 4.92 4.03
C SER A 221 12.39 4.91 4.25
N LEU A 222 11.60 4.54 3.25
CA LEU A 222 10.14 4.47 3.34
C LEU A 222 9.68 3.02 3.24
N VAL A 223 9.08 2.48 4.30
CA VAL A 223 8.55 1.11 4.32
C VAL A 223 7.05 1.16 4.12
N ILE A 224 6.55 0.51 3.06
CA ILE A 224 5.12 0.35 2.74
C ILE A 224 4.83 -1.14 2.53
N PHE A 225 3.71 -1.62 3.04
CA PHE A 225 3.26 -3.00 2.80
C PHE A 225 2.29 -3.04 1.62
N ASP A 226 2.46 -4.02 0.73
CA ASP A 226 1.56 -4.38 -0.37
C ASP A 226 0.97 -3.18 -1.13
N ILE A 227 1.84 -2.28 -1.62
CA ILE A 227 1.44 -1.14 -2.44
C ILE A 227 0.55 -1.57 -3.61
N HIS A 228 -0.47 -0.77 -3.91
CA HIS A 228 -1.53 -1.13 -4.84
C HIS A 228 -0.98 -1.41 -6.24
N ALA A 229 -0.16 -0.50 -6.79
CA ALA A 229 0.54 -0.71 -8.05
C ALA A 229 2.06 -0.57 -7.85
N LEU A 230 2.82 -1.60 -8.24
CA LEU A 230 4.28 -1.58 -8.13
C LEU A 230 4.92 -0.42 -8.92
N GLN A 231 4.25 0.04 -9.98
CA GLN A 231 4.62 1.19 -10.81
C GLN A 231 4.65 2.50 -10.02
N GLU A 232 3.92 2.62 -8.91
CA GLU A 232 3.99 3.79 -8.02
C GLU A 232 5.41 4.04 -7.48
N ARG A 233 6.31 3.04 -7.54
CA ARG A 233 7.75 3.23 -7.31
C ARG A 233 8.33 4.43 -8.07
N PHE A 234 7.86 4.66 -9.30
CA PHE A 234 8.33 5.73 -10.16
C PHE A 234 7.76 7.12 -9.81
N TYR A 235 6.80 7.20 -8.87
CA TYR A 235 6.30 8.49 -8.37
C TYR A 235 7.19 9.10 -7.31
N PHE A 236 7.93 8.26 -6.59
CA PHE A 236 8.90 8.70 -5.59
C PHE A 236 10.12 9.30 -6.26
N GLY A 237 10.59 10.44 -5.75
CA GLY A 237 11.82 11.09 -6.18
C GLY A 237 13.06 10.54 -5.48
N ASP A 238 14.23 11.02 -5.88
CA ASP A 238 15.53 10.47 -5.48
C ASP A 238 15.89 10.64 -3.99
N ASN A 239 15.18 11.53 -3.29
CA ASN A 239 15.44 11.85 -1.87
C ASN A 239 14.71 10.93 -0.88
N ILE A 240 14.06 9.88 -1.38
CA ILE A 240 13.39 8.86 -0.57
C ILE A 240 13.64 7.47 -1.16
N LEU A 241 13.81 6.47 -0.29
CA LEU A 241 14.14 5.10 -0.68
C LEU A 241 12.94 4.20 -0.35
N PRO A 242 11.99 4.00 -1.28
CA PRO A 242 10.83 3.14 -1.06
C PRO A 242 11.23 1.65 -1.01
N CYS A 243 11.02 1.05 0.15
CA CYS A 243 11.04 -0.37 0.44
C CYS A 243 9.59 -0.89 0.47
N PHE A 244 9.27 -1.80 -0.45
CA PHE A 244 7.94 -2.40 -0.52
C PHE A 244 8.00 -3.79 0.08
N GLU A 245 7.36 -3.94 1.23
CA GLU A 245 7.21 -5.18 1.98
C GLU A 245 5.88 -5.86 1.62
N SER A 246 5.72 -7.12 2.03
CA SER A 246 4.48 -7.87 1.80
C SER A 246 3.97 -8.54 3.05
N GLY A 247 2.65 -8.56 3.24
CA GLY A 247 1.97 -9.31 4.30
C GLY A 247 1.77 -10.80 3.98
N ILE A 248 2.03 -11.23 2.74
CA ILE A 248 1.85 -12.62 2.30
C ILE A 248 2.64 -13.64 3.14
N PRO A 249 3.89 -13.41 3.59
CA PRO A 249 4.57 -14.33 4.50
C PRO A 249 3.79 -14.59 5.80
N LEU A 250 3.09 -13.57 6.32
CA LEU A 250 2.25 -13.71 7.52
C LEU A 250 1.01 -14.54 7.22
N LEU A 251 0.37 -14.32 6.06
CA LEU A 251 -0.73 -15.15 5.59
C LEU A 251 -0.30 -16.62 5.49
N LYS A 252 0.83 -16.91 4.83
CA LYS A 252 1.34 -18.30 4.71
C LYS A 252 1.51 -18.98 6.07
N LYS A 253 2.11 -18.28 7.03
CA LYS A 253 2.26 -18.78 8.40
C LYS A 253 0.91 -19.08 9.03
N ARG A 254 -0.11 -18.24 8.80
CA ARG A 254 -1.48 -18.47 9.30
C ARG A 254 -2.13 -19.67 8.62
N LEU A 255 -1.99 -19.82 7.30
CA LEU A 255 -2.56 -20.94 6.54
C LEU A 255 -1.96 -22.28 6.97
N GLN A 256 -0.66 -22.33 7.27
CA GLN A 256 0.02 -23.52 7.81
C GLN A 256 -0.48 -23.96 9.18
N GLN A 257 -1.13 -23.08 9.93
CA GLN A 257 -1.69 -23.40 11.26
C GLN A 257 -3.13 -23.93 11.19
N LEU A 258 -3.74 -23.93 10.00
CA LEU A 258 -5.08 -24.46 9.80
C LEU A 258 -5.07 -25.98 9.76
N ARG A 259 -6.12 -26.61 10.27
CA ARG A 259 -6.26 -28.08 10.28
C ARG A 259 -6.34 -28.67 8.88
N ASP A 260 -6.83 -27.89 7.92
CA ASP A 260 -7.02 -28.24 6.53
C ASP A 260 -5.94 -27.63 5.62
N SER A 261 -4.73 -27.37 6.17
CA SER A 261 -3.60 -26.74 5.45
C SER A 261 -3.28 -27.37 4.10
N ASP A 262 -3.47 -28.70 3.99
CA ASP A 262 -3.14 -29.48 2.79
C ASP A 262 -4.23 -29.39 1.70
N ASN A 263 -5.41 -28.84 2.02
CA ASN A 263 -6.54 -28.70 1.10
C ASN A 263 -6.89 -27.24 0.77
N ILE A 264 -5.91 -26.34 0.85
CA ILE A 264 -6.10 -24.91 0.58
C ILE A 264 -5.90 -24.60 -0.91
N SER A 265 -6.77 -23.74 -1.45
CA SER A 265 -6.60 -23.08 -2.74
C SER A 265 -6.60 -21.57 -2.56
N ILE A 266 -5.84 -20.86 -3.41
CA ILE A 266 -5.85 -19.40 -3.42
C ILE A 266 -6.71 -18.92 -4.58
N ALA A 267 -7.68 -18.06 -4.29
CA ALA A 267 -8.46 -17.37 -5.28
C ALA A 267 -8.03 -15.90 -5.39
N PHE A 268 -7.95 -15.39 -6.60
CA PHE A 268 -7.74 -13.97 -6.88
C PHE A 268 -9.03 -13.36 -7.43
N PRO A 269 -9.57 -12.29 -6.81
CA PRO A 269 -10.85 -11.70 -7.23
C PRO A 269 -10.80 -11.03 -8.61
N ASP A 270 -9.61 -10.69 -9.11
CA ASP A 270 -9.37 -10.13 -10.44
C ASP A 270 -7.93 -10.40 -10.94
N ASP A 271 -7.64 -10.00 -12.18
CA ASP A 271 -6.30 -10.14 -12.77
C ASP A 271 -5.24 -9.26 -12.06
N GLY A 272 -5.63 -8.18 -11.37
CA GLY A 272 -4.72 -7.26 -10.68
C GLY A 272 -4.11 -7.89 -9.43
N SER A 273 -4.97 -8.42 -8.57
CA SER A 273 -4.60 -9.20 -7.39
C SER A 273 -3.75 -10.44 -7.75
N TRP A 274 -4.10 -11.16 -8.83
CA TRP A 274 -3.28 -12.27 -9.34
C TRP A 274 -1.87 -11.81 -9.72
N LYS A 275 -1.75 -10.75 -10.53
CA LYS A 275 -0.43 -10.21 -10.94
C LYS A 275 0.44 -9.82 -9.74
N ARG A 276 -0.19 -9.29 -8.67
CA ARG A 276 0.50 -8.81 -7.47
C ARG A 276 1.02 -9.95 -6.60
N PHE A 277 0.23 -10.99 -6.39
CA PHE A 277 0.51 -11.99 -5.33
C PHE A 277 0.84 -13.39 -5.83
N ASN A 278 0.50 -13.75 -7.07
CA ASN A 278 0.63 -15.12 -7.56
C ASN A 278 2.06 -15.68 -7.41
N LYS A 279 3.11 -14.89 -7.70
CA LYS A 279 4.51 -15.34 -7.54
C LYS A 279 4.83 -15.76 -6.12
N GLN A 280 4.26 -15.09 -5.12
CA GLN A 280 4.46 -15.44 -3.72
C GLN A 280 3.60 -16.64 -3.30
N LEU A 281 2.49 -16.92 -3.99
CA LEU A 281 1.51 -17.95 -3.64
C LEU A 281 1.45 -19.15 -4.59
N GLN A 282 2.39 -19.25 -5.53
CA GLN A 282 2.44 -20.27 -6.59
C GLN A 282 2.45 -21.74 -6.12
N HIS A 283 2.72 -22.00 -4.84
CA HIS A 283 2.71 -23.34 -4.27
C HIS A 283 1.30 -23.84 -3.94
N PHE A 284 0.29 -22.97 -3.98
CA PHE A 284 -1.11 -23.33 -3.78
C PHE A 284 -1.82 -23.46 -5.14
N PRO A 285 -2.74 -24.43 -5.30
CA PRO A 285 -3.59 -24.47 -6.48
C PRO A 285 -4.40 -23.17 -6.60
N THR A 286 -4.29 -22.54 -7.78
CA THR A 286 -4.76 -21.18 -8.02
C THR A 286 -6.11 -21.17 -8.74
N ILE A 287 -6.96 -20.25 -8.32
CA ILE A 287 -8.26 -19.94 -8.93
C ILE A 287 -8.23 -18.46 -9.30
N VAL A 288 -8.55 -18.12 -10.54
CA VAL A 288 -8.61 -16.74 -11.00
C VAL A 288 -10.05 -16.40 -11.31
N CYS A 289 -10.56 -15.35 -10.67
CA CYS A 289 -11.85 -14.78 -10.98
C CYS A 289 -11.69 -13.56 -11.89
N ALA A 290 -12.72 -13.28 -12.68
CA ALA A 290 -12.81 -12.10 -13.52
C ALA A 290 -14.02 -11.27 -13.11
N LYS A 291 -13.82 -9.96 -13.06
CA LYS A 291 -14.88 -8.99 -12.82
C LYS A 291 -15.49 -8.60 -14.16
N VAL A 292 -16.73 -9.01 -14.38
CA VAL A 292 -17.49 -8.71 -15.60
C VAL A 292 -18.54 -7.67 -15.27
N ARG A 293 -18.65 -6.64 -16.13
CA ARG A 293 -19.73 -5.66 -16.06
C ARG A 293 -20.84 -6.12 -17.01
N GLU A 294 -22.02 -6.39 -16.48
CA GLU A 294 -23.24 -6.65 -17.26
C GLU A 294 -24.25 -5.53 -16.97
N GLY A 295 -24.30 -4.54 -17.86
CA GLY A 295 -24.99 -3.27 -17.60
C GLY A 295 -24.40 -2.57 -16.37
N ASP A 296 -25.27 -2.16 -15.44
CA ASP A 296 -24.87 -1.52 -14.18
C ASP A 296 -24.44 -2.52 -13.09
N LYS A 297 -24.61 -3.83 -13.33
CA LYS A 297 -24.27 -4.87 -12.35
C LYS A 297 -22.82 -5.32 -12.53
N ARG A 298 -22.09 -5.40 -11.40
CA ARG A 298 -20.76 -6.00 -11.32
C ARG A 298 -20.91 -7.45 -10.88
N ILE A 299 -20.54 -8.39 -11.76
CA ILE A 299 -20.62 -9.83 -11.51
C ILE A 299 -19.20 -10.38 -11.48
N VAL A 300 -18.95 -11.36 -10.61
CA VAL A 300 -17.68 -12.10 -10.59
C VAL A 300 -17.91 -13.48 -11.24
N ARG A 301 -16.96 -13.94 -12.05
CA ARG A 301 -16.97 -15.29 -12.65
C ARG A 301 -15.63 -15.98 -12.46
N ILE A 302 -15.63 -17.30 -12.32
CA ILE A 302 -14.39 -18.07 -12.34
C ILE A 302 -13.90 -18.13 -13.79
N LYS A 303 -12.67 -17.69 -14.01
CA LYS A 303 -11.98 -17.71 -15.30
C LYS A 303 -11.11 -18.96 -15.42
N GLU A 304 -10.39 -19.30 -14.36
CA GLU A 304 -9.46 -20.44 -14.29
C GLU A 304 -9.49 -21.09 -12.90
N GLY A 305 -9.24 -22.40 -12.84
CA GLY A 305 -9.21 -23.19 -11.59
C GLY A 305 -10.55 -23.81 -11.20
N ASP A 306 -10.53 -24.71 -10.21
CA ASP A 306 -11.70 -25.39 -9.67
C ASP A 306 -11.75 -25.26 -8.13
N PRO A 307 -12.78 -24.61 -7.56
CA PRO A 307 -12.93 -24.51 -6.11
C PRO A 307 -13.47 -25.77 -5.44
N LYS A 308 -13.99 -26.75 -6.20
CA LYS A 308 -14.81 -27.83 -5.66
C LYS A 308 -14.09 -28.65 -4.58
N GLY A 309 -14.73 -28.76 -3.41
CA GLY A 309 -14.23 -29.53 -2.27
C GLY A 309 -13.02 -28.93 -1.55
N ARG A 310 -12.59 -27.71 -1.91
CA ARG A 310 -11.41 -27.06 -1.36
C ARG A 310 -11.75 -25.97 -0.35
N HIS A 311 -10.83 -25.68 0.56
CA HIS A 311 -10.84 -24.44 1.31
C HIS A 311 -10.22 -23.33 0.46
N VAL A 312 -11.05 -22.45 -0.06
CA VAL A 312 -10.61 -21.37 -0.94
C VAL A 312 -10.37 -20.11 -0.13
N VAL A 313 -9.17 -19.53 -0.25
CA VAL A 313 -8.80 -18.25 0.38
C VAL A 313 -8.68 -17.19 -0.70
N ILE A 314 -9.57 -16.21 -0.67
CA ILE A 314 -9.54 -15.05 -1.55
C ILE A 314 -8.43 -14.10 -1.07
N VAL A 315 -7.50 -13.72 -1.94
CA VAL A 315 -6.37 -12.84 -1.58
C VAL A 315 -6.42 -11.56 -2.41
N ASP A 316 -6.43 -10.41 -1.73
CA ASP A 316 -6.35 -9.09 -2.34
C ASP A 316 -5.46 -8.14 -1.51
N ASP A 317 -5.08 -6.98 -2.05
CA ASP A 317 -4.24 -6.02 -1.31
C ASP A 317 -5.07 -5.24 -0.28
N LEU A 318 -6.28 -4.85 -0.66
CA LEU A 318 -7.14 -4.02 0.16
C LEU A 318 -8.62 -4.33 -0.03
N VAL A 319 -9.43 -3.81 0.89
CA VAL A 319 -10.89 -3.81 0.76
C VAL A 319 -11.47 -2.49 1.24
N GLN A 320 -12.39 -1.94 0.43
CA GLN A 320 -13.19 -0.77 0.78
C GLN A 320 -14.66 -1.16 1.01
N SER A 321 -15.49 -1.22 -0.03
CA SER A 321 -16.91 -1.56 0.12
C SER A 321 -17.17 -3.04 0.40
N GLY A 322 -16.24 -3.93 0.05
CA GLY A 322 -16.38 -5.37 0.19
C GLY A 322 -17.14 -6.08 -0.93
N GLY A 323 -17.75 -5.35 -1.87
CA GLY A 323 -18.63 -5.93 -2.90
C GLY A 323 -17.95 -7.01 -3.74
N THR A 324 -16.71 -6.78 -4.20
CA THR A 324 -15.97 -7.76 -5.00
C THR A 324 -15.73 -9.06 -4.24
N LEU A 325 -15.34 -8.97 -2.96
CA LEU A 325 -15.03 -10.14 -2.14
C LEU A 325 -16.29 -10.96 -1.84
N ILE A 326 -17.40 -10.29 -1.54
CA ILE A 326 -18.70 -10.94 -1.29
C ILE A 326 -19.18 -11.68 -2.54
N GLU A 327 -19.12 -11.05 -3.73
CA GLU A 327 -19.53 -11.71 -4.97
C GLU A 327 -18.58 -12.86 -5.35
N CYS A 328 -17.27 -12.68 -5.15
CA CYS A 328 -16.29 -13.76 -5.32
C CYS A 328 -16.59 -14.95 -4.39
N GLN A 329 -16.88 -14.67 -3.12
CA GLN A 329 -17.25 -15.69 -2.13
C GLN A 329 -18.50 -16.47 -2.56
N LYS A 330 -19.57 -15.79 -2.97
CA LYS A 330 -20.80 -16.45 -3.44
C LYS A 330 -20.54 -17.34 -4.65
N VAL A 331 -19.76 -16.86 -5.60
CA VAL A 331 -19.43 -17.62 -6.82
C VAL A 331 -18.63 -18.87 -6.47
N LEU A 332 -17.61 -18.75 -5.63
CA LEU A 332 -16.80 -19.90 -5.18
C LEU A 332 -17.64 -20.92 -4.41
N ALA A 333 -18.52 -20.46 -3.52
CA ALA A 333 -19.45 -21.32 -2.79
C ALA A 333 -20.42 -22.05 -3.73
N ALA A 334 -21.01 -21.35 -4.71
CA ALA A 334 -21.92 -21.93 -5.69
C ALA A 334 -21.25 -22.98 -6.59
N HIS A 335 -19.94 -22.88 -6.81
CA HIS A 335 -19.14 -23.85 -7.56
C HIS A 335 -18.57 -24.98 -6.66
N GLY A 336 -19.05 -25.09 -5.43
CA GLY A 336 -18.79 -26.24 -4.57
C GLY A 336 -17.52 -26.13 -3.72
N ALA A 337 -16.98 -24.93 -3.48
CA ALA A 337 -15.98 -24.73 -2.43
C ALA A 337 -16.45 -25.38 -1.12
N ALA A 338 -15.58 -26.11 -0.43
CA ALA A 338 -15.92 -26.68 0.88
C ALA A 338 -15.93 -25.61 1.98
N LYS A 339 -15.13 -24.55 1.79
CA LYS A 339 -14.98 -23.43 2.70
C LYS A 339 -14.46 -22.22 1.96
N VAL A 340 -14.87 -21.00 2.33
CA VAL A 340 -14.34 -19.77 1.73
C VAL A 340 -13.88 -18.82 2.83
N SER A 341 -12.63 -18.37 2.74
CA SER A 341 -12.04 -17.34 3.60
C SER A 341 -11.48 -16.20 2.74
N ALA A 342 -11.17 -15.07 3.35
CA ALA A 342 -10.51 -13.96 2.66
C ALA A 342 -9.31 -13.45 3.46
N TYR A 343 -8.31 -12.94 2.74
CA TYR A 343 -7.20 -12.18 3.26
C TYR A 343 -7.06 -10.87 2.49
N VAL A 344 -6.90 -9.77 3.22
CA VAL A 344 -6.41 -8.51 2.66
C VAL A 344 -5.34 -7.92 3.55
N THR A 345 -4.36 -7.26 2.95
CA THR A 345 -3.37 -6.53 3.76
C THR A 345 -4.02 -5.29 4.39
N HIS A 346 -4.84 -4.54 3.65
CA HIS A 346 -5.44 -3.29 4.11
C HIS A 346 -6.97 -3.37 4.22
N GLY A 347 -7.48 -3.52 5.44
CA GLY A 347 -8.90 -3.41 5.75
C GLY A 347 -9.34 -1.95 5.91
N ILE A 348 -9.80 -1.29 4.85
CA ILE A 348 -10.10 0.16 4.89
C ILE A 348 -11.52 0.42 5.41
N PHE A 349 -12.50 -0.32 4.88
CA PHE A 349 -13.91 -0.30 5.28
C PHE A 349 -14.55 1.07 5.61
N PRO A 350 -14.58 2.02 4.66
CA PRO A 350 -15.25 3.30 4.89
C PRO A 350 -16.75 3.10 5.17
N ASN A 351 -17.34 4.01 5.95
CA ASN A 351 -18.77 3.98 6.32
C ASN A 351 -19.21 2.64 6.94
N ARG A 352 -18.35 2.02 7.76
CA ARG A 352 -18.61 0.74 8.43
C ARG A 352 -18.99 -0.39 7.46
N SER A 353 -18.46 -0.37 6.23
CA SER A 353 -18.75 -1.40 5.24
C SER A 353 -18.30 -2.81 5.65
N TRP A 354 -17.49 -2.94 6.71
CA TRP A 354 -17.15 -4.23 7.34
C TRP A 354 -18.37 -4.95 7.92
N GLU A 355 -19.47 -4.24 8.25
CA GLU A 355 -20.71 -4.85 8.78
C GLU A 355 -21.32 -5.85 7.81
N ARG A 356 -21.10 -5.67 6.50
CA ARG A 356 -21.58 -6.56 5.44
C ARG A 356 -21.01 -7.98 5.51
N PHE A 357 -19.95 -8.18 6.29
CA PHE A 357 -19.29 -9.47 6.47
C PHE A 357 -19.69 -10.16 7.78
N GLN A 358 -20.47 -9.49 8.64
CA GLN A 358 -20.93 -10.12 9.87
C GLN A 358 -22.00 -11.17 9.56
N PRO A 359 -22.05 -12.26 10.35
CA PRO A 359 -23.14 -13.21 10.26
C PRO A 359 -24.48 -12.50 10.48
N ASP A 360 -25.48 -12.80 9.66
CA ASP A 360 -26.85 -12.32 9.86
C ASP A 360 -27.34 -12.80 11.24
N THR A 361 -27.30 -11.91 12.23
CA THR A 361 -27.96 -12.12 13.53
C THR A 361 -29.46 -11.81 13.45
N THR A 362 -29.91 -11.27 12.32
CA THR A 362 -31.30 -10.95 12.03
C THR A 362 -32.01 -12.10 11.34
N GLY A 363 -32.22 -13.19 12.07
CA GLY A 363 -33.20 -14.23 11.72
C GLY A 363 -34.66 -13.77 11.85
N TYR A 364 -34.92 -12.47 12.04
CA TYR A 364 -36.26 -11.88 11.99
C TYR A 364 -36.16 -10.55 11.24
N GLY A 365 -36.70 -10.52 10.02
CA GLY A 365 -36.88 -9.30 9.24
C GLY A 365 -37.90 -8.39 9.92
N PHE A 366 -37.42 -7.48 10.77
CA PHE A 366 -38.08 -6.23 11.10
C PHE A 366 -37.00 -5.22 11.47
N GLU A 367 -36.95 -4.09 10.76
CA GLU A 367 -36.15 -2.93 11.13
C GLU A 367 -36.50 -2.53 12.58
N LEU A 368 -35.56 -2.73 13.51
CA LEU A 368 -35.71 -2.22 14.86
C LEU A 368 -35.01 -0.86 14.97
N PRO A 369 -35.67 0.17 15.49
CA PRO A 369 -35.08 1.49 15.68
C PRO A 369 -33.94 1.46 16.73
N ALA A 370 -32.95 2.33 16.51
CA ALA A 370 -31.63 2.36 17.14
C ALA A 370 -31.59 2.31 18.69
N TRP A 371 -32.69 2.62 19.38
CA TRP A 371 -32.73 2.64 20.84
C TRP A 371 -32.89 1.25 21.49
N LYS A 372 -33.29 0.20 20.75
CA LYS A 372 -33.40 -1.17 21.28
C LYS A 372 -32.09 -1.98 21.26
N VAL A 373 -31.09 -1.56 20.49
CA VAL A 373 -29.75 -2.19 20.47
C VAL A 373 -29.01 -1.96 21.78
N ALA A 374 -29.38 -0.92 22.54
CA ALA A 374 -28.69 -0.50 23.76
C ALA A 374 -29.00 -1.34 25.02
N VAL A 375 -29.88 -2.35 24.93
CA VAL A 375 -30.29 -3.14 26.13
C VAL A 375 -30.39 -4.62 25.79
N MET A 376 -29.25 -5.28 25.57
CA MET A 376 -29.15 -6.73 25.72
C MET A 376 -28.07 -7.04 26.77
N PRO A 377 -28.36 -7.84 27.81
CA PRO A 377 -27.37 -8.17 28.81
C PRO A 377 -26.29 -9.07 28.20
N LEU A 378 -25.05 -8.86 28.63
CA LEU A 378 -23.94 -9.78 28.48
C LEU A 378 -24.35 -11.17 29.01
N MET A 379 -24.82 -12.06 28.13
CA MET A 379 -24.88 -13.48 28.42
C MET A 379 -23.60 -14.13 27.90
N ASP A 380 -23.00 -14.93 28.77
CA ASP A 380 -21.67 -15.52 28.66
C ASP A 380 -21.36 -16.19 27.31
N TYR A 381 -20.38 -15.64 26.60
CA TYR A 381 -19.78 -16.22 25.39
C TYR A 381 -18.84 -17.41 25.67
N HIS A 382 -18.75 -17.91 26.91
CA HIS A 382 -17.83 -18.98 27.30
C HIS A 382 -18.38 -20.41 27.16
N LEU A 383 -19.63 -20.58 26.73
CA LEU A 383 -20.25 -21.90 26.59
C LEU A 383 -20.75 -22.23 25.17
N PHE A 384 -20.11 -21.67 24.14
CA PHE A 384 -20.13 -22.25 22.79
C PHE A 384 -18.76 -22.84 22.52
N GLY A 385 -18.63 -24.15 22.77
CA GLY A 385 -17.52 -24.93 22.23
C GLY A 385 -17.37 -24.63 20.74
N MET A 386 -16.12 -24.56 20.29
CA MET A 386 -15.70 -24.35 18.90
C MET A 386 -16.60 -25.10 17.92
N LYS A 387 -17.71 -24.48 17.47
CA LYS A 387 -18.41 -24.93 16.28
C LYS A 387 -17.43 -24.72 15.14
N GLU A 388 -17.16 -25.77 14.38
CA GLU A 388 -16.50 -25.61 13.08
C GLU A 388 -17.32 -24.61 12.28
N VAL A 389 -16.74 -23.43 12.03
CA VAL A 389 -17.45 -22.30 11.44
C VAL A 389 -17.59 -22.49 9.93
N GLY A 390 -18.85 -22.54 9.51
CA GLY A 390 -19.38 -21.98 8.27
C GLY A 390 -19.50 -22.98 7.14
N GLN A 391 -20.75 -23.36 6.81
CA GLN A 391 -21.01 -23.82 5.45
C GLN A 391 -20.69 -22.65 4.49
N PRO A 392 -20.11 -22.90 3.29
CA PRO A 392 -19.77 -21.86 2.32
C PRO A 392 -20.92 -20.90 1.98
N GLN A 393 -22.16 -21.33 2.19
CA GLN A 393 -23.36 -20.55 1.91
C GLN A 393 -23.66 -19.48 2.97
N GLU A 394 -23.04 -19.55 4.15
CA GLU A 394 -23.27 -18.63 5.29
C GLU A 394 -22.28 -17.46 5.33
N GLY A 395 -21.37 -17.33 4.35
CA GLY A 395 -20.41 -16.23 4.23
C GLY A 395 -18.95 -16.67 4.31
N LEU A 396 -18.08 -15.77 4.78
CA LEU A 396 -16.65 -16.06 4.98
C LEU A 396 -16.43 -16.78 6.31
N SER A 397 -15.68 -17.87 6.30
CA SER A 397 -15.29 -18.58 7.53
C SER A 397 -14.23 -17.82 8.32
N TYR A 398 -13.24 -17.25 7.63
CA TYR A 398 -12.26 -16.34 8.19
C TYR A 398 -12.09 -15.14 7.29
N PHE A 399 -11.90 -13.97 7.90
CA PHE A 399 -11.47 -12.78 7.22
C PHE A 399 -10.22 -12.22 7.89
N TRP A 400 -9.07 -12.62 7.36
CA TRP A 400 -7.78 -12.11 7.83
C TRP A 400 -7.51 -10.72 7.29
N ILE A 401 -7.22 -9.79 8.18
CA ILE A 401 -6.70 -8.46 7.84
C ILE A 401 -5.41 -8.21 8.60
N THR A 402 -4.57 -7.30 8.11
CA THR A 402 -3.44 -6.83 8.94
C THR A 402 -3.81 -5.60 9.75
N ASP A 403 -2.91 -5.20 10.65
CA ASP A 403 -3.03 -3.95 11.42
C ASP A 403 -2.42 -2.73 10.74
N SER A 404 -2.28 -2.76 9.41
CA SER A 404 -1.91 -1.60 8.60
C SER A 404 -2.93 -0.44 8.68
N CYS A 405 -4.20 -0.74 8.97
CA CYS A 405 -5.29 0.23 9.16
C CYS A 405 -5.77 0.20 10.63
N PRO A 406 -5.13 0.94 11.55
CA PRO A 406 -5.39 0.82 13.00
C PRO A 406 -6.80 1.26 13.41
N VAL A 407 -7.38 2.25 12.72
CA VAL A 407 -8.76 2.72 12.99
C VAL A 407 -9.75 1.57 12.76
N THR A 408 -9.65 0.91 11.60
CA THR A 408 -10.47 -0.27 11.28
C THR A 408 -10.24 -1.40 12.26
N VAL A 409 -8.98 -1.69 12.61
CA VAL A 409 -8.68 -2.76 13.57
C VAL A 409 -9.42 -2.55 14.88
N LYS A 410 -9.53 -1.32 15.39
CA LYS A 410 -10.31 -1.04 16.60
C LYS A 410 -11.80 -1.38 16.44
N GLU A 411 -12.35 -1.19 15.24
CA GLU A 411 -13.76 -1.48 14.96
C GLU A 411 -14.04 -2.97 14.78
N VAL A 412 -13.13 -3.73 14.15
CA VAL A 412 -13.39 -5.15 13.82
C VAL A 412 -12.76 -6.15 14.80
N LYS A 413 -11.87 -5.71 15.70
CA LYS A 413 -11.22 -6.61 16.66
C LYS A 413 -12.28 -7.34 17.50
N ASN A 414 -12.10 -8.66 17.62
CA ASN A 414 -13.01 -9.57 18.32
C ASN A 414 -14.42 -9.68 17.69
N ARG A 415 -14.59 -9.28 16.42
CA ARG A 415 -15.85 -9.45 15.68
C ARG A 415 -15.67 -10.51 14.60
N PRO A 416 -16.37 -11.66 14.64
CA PRO A 416 -16.30 -12.62 13.56
C PRO A 416 -16.85 -12.00 12.26
N PRO A 417 -16.33 -12.39 11.09
CA PRO A 417 -15.28 -13.40 10.86
C PRO A 417 -13.84 -12.83 10.94
N PHE A 418 -13.65 -11.61 11.43
CA PHE A 418 -12.37 -10.90 11.36
C PHE A 418 -11.31 -11.44 12.32
N GLU A 419 -10.11 -11.70 11.77
CA GLU A 419 -8.91 -12.03 12.53
C GLU A 419 -7.78 -11.09 12.11
N VAL A 420 -7.14 -10.43 13.08
CA VAL A 420 -6.07 -9.46 12.81
C VAL A 420 -4.70 -10.15 12.89
N ILE A 421 -3.98 -10.15 11.77
CA ILE A 421 -2.60 -10.63 11.66
C ILE A 421 -1.65 -9.42 11.83
N SER A 422 -0.90 -9.39 12.93
CA SER A 422 -0.05 -8.26 13.28
C SER A 422 1.18 -8.12 12.37
N LEU A 423 1.42 -6.93 11.82
CA LEU A 423 2.63 -6.55 11.06
C LEU A 423 3.85 -6.34 11.95
N ALA A 424 3.70 -6.31 13.28
CA ALA A 424 4.77 -5.99 14.22
C ALA A 424 6.10 -6.72 13.93
N GLY A 425 6.07 -8.04 13.71
CA GLY A 425 7.28 -8.81 13.41
C GLY A 425 7.94 -8.40 12.09
N SER A 426 7.15 -8.16 11.04
CA SER A 426 7.66 -7.68 9.74
C SER A 426 8.24 -6.27 9.84
N ILE A 427 7.59 -5.37 10.60
CA ILE A 427 8.09 -4.01 10.83
C ILE A 427 9.38 -4.04 11.65
N THR A 428 9.45 -4.85 12.72
CA THR A 428 10.69 -5.02 13.50
C THR A 428 11.83 -5.52 12.62
N ALA A 429 11.57 -6.51 11.76
CA ALA A 429 12.58 -6.99 10.81
C ALA A 429 13.03 -5.88 9.85
N ALA A 430 12.10 -5.08 9.32
CA ALA A 430 12.41 -3.96 8.41
C ALA A 430 13.20 -2.82 9.09
N LEU A 431 12.99 -2.60 10.39
CA LEU A 431 13.74 -1.60 11.17
C LEU A 431 15.15 -2.08 11.58
N GLN A 432 15.40 -3.39 11.56
CA GLN A 432 16.68 -4.00 11.96
C GLN A 432 17.60 -4.33 10.79
N ILE A 433 17.28 -3.85 9.59
CA ILE A 433 18.11 -3.98 8.37
C ILE A 433 19.44 -3.22 8.51
#